data_AF-A0AAP2XPH2-F1
#
_entry.id   AF-A0AAP2XPH2-F1
#
_cell.length_a   1.000
_cell.length_b   1.000
_cell.length_c   1.000
_cell.angle_alpha   90.00
_cell.angle_beta   90.00
_cell.angle_gamma   90.00
#
_symmetry.space_group_name_H-M   'P 1'
#
loop_
_entity.id
_entity.type
_entity.pdbx_description
1 polymer ?
#
loop_
_entity_poly.entity_id
_entity_poly.type
_entity_poly.pdbx_seq_one_letter_code
_entity_poly.pdbx_strand_id
1 'polypeptide(L)'
;MDNVLLYFSLKHEGDFKKIYESLKAKEPVDENEFIKLKRVLKTKYVTILDSNYPDFLKQVSCPPFVLFYEGNLKLAKNLKVGDAFIYSAFNDKRYLSTVEPSTDKGKFCFDYIIACESHDEFFNIREHVMDKKVPLKDYSKNTKHKQQER
;
A
#
# COMPACT_ATOMS: atom_id res chain seq x y z
N MET A 1 -15.35 6.93 6.01
CA MET A 1 -15.34 5.51 5.60
C MET A 1 -13.91 4.96 5.57
N ASP A 2 -12.94 5.77 5.14
CA ASP A 2 -11.52 5.39 5.03
C ASP A 2 -10.88 4.93 6.34
N ASN A 3 -11.21 5.58 7.46
CA ASN A 3 -10.75 5.15 8.79
C ASN A 3 -11.23 3.74 9.16
N VAL A 4 -12.42 3.33 8.71
CA VAL A 4 -12.98 2.00 8.97
C VAL A 4 -12.24 0.94 8.15
N LEU A 5 -11.99 1.23 6.86
CA LEU A 5 -11.19 0.36 6.00
C LEU A 5 -9.76 0.20 6.54
N LEU A 6 -9.12 1.30 6.91
CA LEU A 6 -7.79 1.27 7.52
C LEU A 6 -7.76 0.47 8.82
N TYR A 7 -8.74 0.68 9.71
CA TYR A 7 -8.83 -0.07 10.97
C TYR A 7 -8.90 -1.58 10.72
N PHE A 8 -9.84 -2.04 9.90
CA PHE A 8 -9.98 -3.47 9.62
C PHE A 8 -8.79 -4.03 8.84
N SER A 9 -8.19 -3.27 7.94
CA SER A 9 -6.97 -3.70 7.24
C SER A 9 -5.78 -3.87 8.19
N LEU A 10 -5.63 -3.01 9.20
CA LEU A 10 -4.60 -3.16 10.23
C LEU A 10 -4.93 -4.32 11.18
N LYS A 11 -6.19 -4.43 11.63
CA LYS A 11 -6.65 -5.49 12.54
C LYS A 11 -6.51 -6.90 11.95
N HIS A 12 -6.78 -7.04 10.66
CA HIS A 12 -6.82 -8.35 9.98
C HIS A 12 -5.64 -8.56 9.02
N GLU A 13 -4.59 -7.74 9.13
CA GLU A 13 -3.36 -7.87 8.33
C GLU A 13 -3.62 -7.96 6.81
N GLY A 14 -4.55 -7.16 6.31
CA GLY A 14 -4.92 -7.15 4.89
C GLY A 14 -5.72 -8.37 4.40
N ASP A 15 -6.15 -9.29 5.27
CA ASP A 15 -6.97 -10.45 4.89
C ASP A 15 -8.34 -10.00 4.38
N PHE A 16 -8.56 -10.18 3.07
CA PHE A 16 -9.79 -9.75 2.41
C PHE A 16 -11.05 -10.33 3.05
N LYS A 17 -11.06 -11.63 3.38
CA LYS A 17 -12.25 -12.33 3.85
C LYS A 17 -12.63 -11.81 5.24
N LYS A 18 -11.66 -11.71 6.15
CA LYS A 18 -11.90 -11.20 7.52
C LYS A 18 -12.36 -9.75 7.51
N ILE A 19 -11.74 -8.91 6.67
CA ILE A 19 -12.15 -7.50 6.51
C ILE A 19 -13.59 -7.44 5.97
N TYR A 20 -13.89 -8.19 4.92
CA TYR A 20 -15.21 -8.22 4.31
C TYR A 20 -16.29 -8.70 5.30
N GLU A 21 -16.01 -9.74 6.08
CA GLU A 21 -16.91 -10.24 7.13
C GLU A 21 -17.18 -9.17 8.21
N SER A 22 -16.14 -8.47 8.66
CA SER A 22 -16.26 -7.39 9.67
C SER A 22 -17.09 -6.21 9.14
N LEU A 23 -16.85 -5.81 7.89
CA LEU A 23 -17.62 -4.77 7.20
C LEU A 23 -19.09 -5.18 7.02
N LYS A 24 -19.33 -6.43 6.60
CA LYS A 24 -20.68 -6.99 6.42
C LYS A 24 -21.44 -7.04 7.75
N ALA A 25 -20.77 -7.42 8.83
CA ALA A 25 -21.33 -7.45 10.18
C ALA A 25 -21.57 -6.05 10.77
N LYS A 26 -21.08 -4.98 10.11
CA LYS A 26 -21.06 -3.61 10.65
C LYS A 26 -20.41 -3.56 12.02
N GLU A 27 -19.33 -4.32 12.20
CA GLU A 27 -18.58 -4.36 13.45
C GLU A 27 -18.17 -2.93 13.83
N PRO A 28 -18.41 -2.49 15.08
CA PRO A 28 -18.01 -1.16 15.52
C PRO A 28 -16.48 -1.07 15.59
N VAL A 29 -15.93 0.09 15.24
CA VAL A 29 -14.50 0.36 15.40
C VAL A 29 -14.21 0.62 16.88
N ASP A 30 -13.30 -0.15 17.47
CA ASP A 30 -12.73 0.18 18.77
C ASP A 30 -11.72 1.33 18.60
N GLU A 31 -12.08 2.51 19.09
CA GLU A 31 -11.24 3.71 18.98
C GLU A 31 -9.91 3.57 19.72
N ASN A 32 -9.89 2.90 20.88
CA ASN A 32 -8.67 2.71 21.67
C ASN A 32 -7.70 1.76 20.96
N GLU A 33 -8.22 0.68 20.38
CA GLU A 33 -7.44 -0.23 19.54
C GLU A 33 -6.94 0.50 18.29
N PHE A 34 -7.80 1.27 17.62
CA PHE A 34 -7.43 1.99 16.41
C PHE A 34 -6.33 3.03 16.66
N ILE A 35 -6.38 3.74 17.78
CA ILE A 35 -5.31 4.66 18.20
C ILE A 35 -3.98 3.92 18.36
N LYS A 36 -3.98 2.70 18.95
CA LYS A 36 -2.76 1.88 19.08
C LYS A 36 -2.23 1.44 17.71
N LEU A 37 -3.12 0.97 16.83
CA LEU A 37 -2.76 0.55 15.47
C LEU A 37 -2.23 1.72 14.63
N LYS A 38 -2.80 2.92 14.76
CA LYS A 38 -2.30 4.12 14.07
C LYS A 38 -0.90 4.56 14.54
N ARG A 39 -0.51 4.29 15.78
CA ARG A 39 0.84 4.63 16.27
C ARG A 39 1.94 3.79 15.60
N VAL A 40 1.62 2.57 15.19
CA VAL A 40 2.57 1.69 14.49
C VAL A 40 2.57 1.91 12.98
N LEU A 41 1.56 2.59 12.43
CA LEU A 41 1.48 2.96 11.02
C LEU A 41 2.59 3.95 10.63
N LYS A 42 3.63 3.45 9.96
CA LYS A 42 4.79 4.27 9.51
C LYS A 42 4.82 4.51 8.01
N THR A 43 3.78 4.09 7.29
CA THR A 43 3.74 4.05 5.82
C THR A 43 2.58 4.85 5.28
N LYS A 44 2.71 5.28 4.02
CA LYS A 44 1.57 5.86 3.29
C LYS A 44 0.62 4.73 2.93
N TYR A 45 -0.65 5.06 2.82
CA TYR A 45 -1.66 4.12 2.35
C TYR A 45 -2.64 4.80 1.41
N VAL A 46 -3.31 3.99 0.61
CA VAL A 46 -4.45 4.35 -0.22
C VAL A 46 -5.54 3.29 -0.05
N THR A 47 -6.79 3.71 -0.03
CA THR A 47 -7.95 2.84 0.11
C THR A 47 -8.63 2.62 -1.24
N ILE A 48 -9.38 1.53 -1.39
CA ILE A 48 -10.14 1.24 -2.63
C ILE A 48 -11.15 2.35 -3.01
N LEU A 49 -11.50 3.22 -2.06
CA LEU A 49 -12.42 4.36 -2.24
C LEU A 49 -11.72 5.61 -2.77
N ASP A 50 -10.39 5.69 -2.63
CA ASP A 50 -9.65 6.87 -3.07
C ASP A 50 -9.59 6.95 -4.60
N SER A 51 -9.71 8.16 -5.14
CA SER A 51 -9.56 8.45 -6.57
C SER A 51 -8.15 8.16 -7.10
N ASN A 52 -7.19 8.01 -6.20
CA ASN A 52 -5.83 7.63 -6.54
C ASN A 52 -5.47 6.16 -6.37
N TYR A 53 -6.44 5.33 -5.99
CA TYR A 53 -6.28 3.88 -5.97
C TYR A 53 -6.09 3.32 -7.39
N PRO A 54 -5.19 2.33 -7.61
CA PRO A 54 -4.97 1.74 -8.93
C PRO A 54 -6.20 1.00 -9.46
N ASP A 55 -6.75 1.41 -10.60
CA ASP A 55 -8.03 0.87 -11.10
C ASP A 55 -7.94 -0.60 -11.52
N PHE A 56 -6.78 -1.06 -12.00
CA PHE A 56 -6.58 -2.48 -12.34
C PHE A 56 -6.78 -3.40 -11.12
N LEU A 57 -6.48 -2.93 -9.91
CA LEU A 57 -6.69 -3.69 -8.68
C LEU A 57 -8.16 -3.77 -8.28
N LYS A 58 -9.04 -2.90 -8.80
CA LYS A 58 -10.49 -3.05 -8.59
C LYS A 58 -11.09 -4.21 -9.38
N GLN A 59 -10.39 -4.67 -10.42
CA GLN A 59 -10.85 -5.72 -11.33
C GLN A 59 -10.38 -7.12 -10.90
N VAL A 60 -9.45 -7.22 -9.95
CA VAL A 60 -8.98 -8.53 -9.47
C VAL A 60 -9.97 -9.15 -8.49
N SER A 61 -9.98 -10.48 -8.41
CA SER A 61 -10.71 -11.19 -7.37
C SER A 61 -10.23 -10.79 -5.97
N CYS A 62 -11.16 -10.51 -5.06
CA CYS A 62 -10.87 -10.13 -3.67
C CYS A 62 -9.94 -8.91 -3.60
N PRO A 63 -10.30 -7.73 -4.13
CA PRO A 63 -9.37 -6.59 -4.24
C PRO A 63 -8.91 -6.08 -2.87
N PRO A 64 -7.64 -5.66 -2.69
CA PRO A 64 -7.17 -5.11 -1.42
C PRO A 64 -7.98 -3.87 -1.02
N PHE A 65 -8.57 -3.85 0.17
CA PHE A 65 -9.28 -2.67 0.67
C PHE A 65 -8.35 -1.49 0.91
N VAL A 66 -7.12 -1.77 1.33
CA VAL A 66 -6.06 -0.79 1.61
C VAL A 66 -4.76 -1.32 1.01
N LEU A 67 -3.98 -0.41 0.44
CA LEU A 67 -2.61 -0.65 -0.04
C LEU A 67 -1.67 0.28 0.72
N PHE A 68 -0.74 -0.33 1.45
CA PHE A 68 0.38 0.36 2.08
C PHE A 68 1.50 0.50 1.06
N TYR A 69 2.08 1.69 0.90
CA TYR A 69 3.02 1.93 -0.19
C TYR A 69 4.14 2.92 0.16
N GLU A 70 5.22 2.82 -0.60
CA GLU A 70 6.29 3.80 -0.72
C GLU A 70 6.60 4.06 -2.19
N GLY A 71 7.01 5.30 -2.49
CA GLY A 71 7.29 5.73 -3.86
C GLY A 71 6.14 6.49 -4.52
N ASN A 72 6.12 6.45 -5.84
CA ASN A 72 5.21 7.20 -6.71
C ASN A 72 3.97 6.39 -7.08
N LEU A 73 2.85 6.64 -6.38
CA LEU A 73 1.56 5.98 -6.62
C LEU A 73 1.06 6.13 -8.08
N LYS A 74 1.48 7.18 -8.80
CA LYS A 74 1.09 7.38 -10.21
C LYS A 74 1.60 6.27 -11.12
N LEU A 75 2.74 5.66 -10.78
CA LEU A 75 3.27 4.52 -11.54
C LEU A 75 2.29 3.35 -11.51
N ALA A 76 1.62 3.12 -10.38
CA ALA A 76 0.62 2.06 -10.27
C ALA A 76 -0.68 2.35 -11.03
N LYS A 77 -1.10 3.61 -11.16
CA LYS A 77 -2.34 3.98 -11.88
C LYS A 77 -2.35 3.54 -13.34
N ASN A 78 -1.19 3.59 -13.98
CA ASN A 78 -1.06 3.31 -15.41
C ASN A 78 -0.81 1.82 -15.71
N LEU A 79 -0.66 0.98 -14.68
CA LEU A 79 -0.42 -0.45 -14.87
C LEU A 79 -1.69 -1.15 -15.33
N LYS A 80 -1.51 -2.12 -16.24
CA LYS A 80 -2.55 -3.08 -16.60
C LYS A 80 -2.30 -4.40 -15.87
N VAL A 81 -3.35 -5.22 -15.80
CA VAL A 81 -3.25 -6.61 -15.31
C VAL A 81 -2.23 -7.35 -16.19
N GLY A 82 -1.07 -7.69 -15.63
CA GLY A 82 0.08 -8.30 -16.33
C GLY A 82 1.35 -7.43 -16.35
N ASP A 83 1.24 -6.10 -16.34
CA ASP A 83 2.39 -5.18 -16.24
C ASP A 83 2.88 -5.06 -14.79
N ALA A 84 1.93 -5.19 -13.86
CA ALA A 84 2.17 -5.26 -12.44
C ALA A 84 2.73 -6.64 -12.08
N PHE A 85 3.91 -6.70 -11.45
CA PHE A 85 4.35 -7.89 -10.73
C PHE A 85 3.46 -8.06 -9.48
N ILE A 86 2.29 -8.68 -9.64
CA ILE A 86 1.47 -9.18 -8.54
C ILE A 86 2.01 -10.57 -8.22
N TYR A 87 2.96 -10.65 -7.30
CA TYR A 87 3.29 -11.93 -6.69
C TYR A 87 2.36 -12.14 -5.49
N SER A 88 1.67 -13.29 -5.48
CA SER A 88 1.61 -14.13 -4.27
C SER A 88 2.94 -14.88 -4.25
N ALA A 89 3.83 -14.82 -3.27
CA ALA A 89 3.63 -14.74 -1.84
C ALA A 89 4.98 -14.37 -1.21
N PHE A 90 5.09 -13.16 -0.64
CA PHE A 90 5.78 -13.04 0.64
C PHE A 90 4.68 -13.33 1.66
N ASN A 91 4.71 -14.53 2.27
CA ASN A 91 3.71 -14.99 3.26
C ASN A 91 2.24 -14.89 2.80
N ASP A 92 1.94 -15.33 1.58
CA ASP A 92 0.60 -15.32 0.96
C ASP A 92 -0.07 -13.93 0.83
N LYS A 93 0.68 -12.85 1.01
CA LYS A 93 0.19 -11.48 0.79
C LYS A 93 0.52 -10.98 -0.61
N ARG A 94 -0.42 -10.26 -1.20
CA ARG A 94 -0.20 -9.57 -2.48
C ARG A 94 0.63 -8.31 -2.29
N TYR A 95 1.59 -8.14 -3.18
CA TYR A 95 2.33 -6.91 -3.32
C TYR A 95 2.43 -6.48 -4.77
N LEU A 96 2.77 -5.21 -4.95
CA LEU A 96 2.94 -4.54 -6.22
C LEU A 96 4.30 -3.84 -6.18
N SER A 97 5.13 -4.09 -7.18
CA SER A 97 6.37 -3.32 -7.36
C SER A 97 6.58 -3.02 -8.83
N THR A 98 6.92 -1.77 -9.15
CA THR A 98 7.34 -1.38 -10.50
C THR A 98 8.31 -0.21 -10.43
N VAL A 99 9.09 -0.04 -11.50
CA VAL A 99 10.09 1.00 -11.67
C VAL A 99 9.99 1.62 -13.06
N GLU A 100 10.29 2.91 -13.16
CA GLU A 100 10.46 3.61 -14.43
C GLU A 100 11.79 4.39 -14.41
N PRO A 101 12.56 4.38 -15.52
CA PRO A 101 13.74 5.24 -15.66
C PRO A 101 13.38 6.71 -15.40
N SER A 102 14.20 7.38 -14.62
CA SER A 102 13.98 8.77 -14.23
C SER A 102 15.31 9.49 -14.01
N THR A 103 15.23 10.76 -13.66
CA THR A 103 16.38 11.58 -13.29
C THR A 103 16.06 12.32 -12.00
N ASP A 104 16.85 12.10 -10.96
CA ASP A 104 16.79 12.86 -9.71
C ASP A 104 18.04 13.71 -9.58
N LYS A 105 17.87 15.03 -9.52
CA LYS A 105 18.97 16.01 -9.42
C LYS A 105 20.08 15.82 -10.46
N GLY A 106 19.69 15.53 -11.70
CA GLY A 106 20.62 15.34 -12.83
C GLY A 106 21.34 13.99 -12.85
N LYS A 107 21.03 13.07 -11.93
CA LYS A 107 21.56 11.70 -11.92
C LYS A 107 20.48 10.71 -12.34
N PHE A 108 20.88 9.73 -13.16
CA PHE A 108 20.02 8.61 -13.50
C PHE A 108 19.59 7.86 -12.24
N CYS A 109 18.29 7.61 -12.13
CA CYS A 109 17.71 6.79 -11.09
C CYS A 109 16.46 6.10 -11.62
N PHE A 110 15.87 5.22 -10.83
CA PHE A 110 14.55 4.69 -11.07
C PHE A 110 13.55 5.36 -10.14
N ASP A 111 12.51 5.96 -10.73
CA ASP A 111 11.28 6.20 -9.98
C ASP A 111 10.62 4.83 -9.72
N TYR A 112 9.95 4.67 -8.59
CA TYR A 112 9.43 3.36 -8.21
C TYR A 112 8.16 3.48 -7.38
N ILE A 113 7.44 2.38 -7.30
CA ILE A 113 6.44 2.13 -6.27
C ILE A 113 6.65 0.72 -5.72
N ILE A 114 6.55 0.60 -4.40
CA ILE A 114 6.37 -0.67 -3.70
C ILE A 114 5.06 -0.53 -2.93
N ALA A 115 4.13 -1.46 -3.07
CA ALA A 115 2.90 -1.49 -2.30
C ALA A 115 2.55 -2.91 -1.85
N CYS A 116 1.90 -3.06 -0.69
CA CYS A 116 1.47 -4.34 -0.14
C CYS A 116 0.09 -4.18 0.52
N GLU A 117 -0.72 -5.24 0.50
CA GLU A 117 -2.01 -5.26 1.20
C GLU A 117 -1.88 -5.42 2.72
N SER A 118 -0.74 -5.95 3.20
CA SER A 118 -0.42 -6.06 4.63
C SER A 118 0.60 -5.00 5.03
N HIS A 119 0.30 -4.30 6.13
CA HIS A 119 1.21 -3.31 6.70
C HIS A 119 2.50 -3.94 7.22
N ASP A 120 2.41 -5.12 7.82
CA ASP A 120 3.56 -5.74 8.48
C ASP A 120 4.50 -6.38 7.43
N GLU A 121 3.93 -7.05 6.42
CA GLU A 121 4.72 -7.62 5.31
C GLU A 121 5.29 -6.55 4.37
N PHE A 122 4.72 -5.34 4.36
CA PHE A 122 5.25 -4.24 3.56
C PHE A 122 6.74 -3.98 3.85
N PHE A 123 7.15 -4.01 5.12
CA PHE A 123 8.55 -3.72 5.48
C PHE A 123 9.50 -4.81 5.02
N ASN A 124 9.07 -6.08 5.07
CA ASN A 124 9.86 -7.22 4.58
C ASN A 124 10.15 -7.08 3.08
N ILE A 125 9.12 -6.76 2.29
CA ILE A 125 9.26 -6.57 0.84
C ILE A 125 10.07 -5.31 0.53
N ARG A 126 9.83 -4.22 1.27
CA ARG A 126 10.59 -2.98 1.13
C ARG A 126 12.09 -3.25 1.34
N GLU A 127 12.45 -3.90 2.44
CA GLU A 127 13.83 -4.24 2.74
C GLU A 127 14.45 -5.10 1.63
N HIS A 128 13.72 -6.13 1.18
CA HIS A 128 14.16 -6.98 0.07
C HIS A 128 14.43 -6.21 -1.24
N VAL A 129 13.61 -5.21 -1.56
CA VAL A 129 13.83 -4.36 -2.75
C VAL A 129 15.01 -3.41 -2.55
N MET A 130 15.14 -2.80 -1.38
CA MET A 130 16.19 -1.84 -1.07
C MET A 130 17.58 -2.49 -1.00
N ASP A 131 17.67 -3.76 -0.58
CA ASP A 131 18.94 -4.51 -0.52
C ASP A 131 19.57 -4.76 -1.90
N LYS A 132 18.79 -4.65 -2.99
CA LYS A 132 19.29 -4.87 -4.37
C LYS A 132 20.24 -3.76 -4.87
N LYS A 133 20.48 -2.71 -4.08
CA LYS A 133 21.39 -1.57 -4.39
C LYS A 133 21.12 -0.91 -5.75
N VAL A 134 19.87 -0.98 -6.22
CA VAL A 134 19.39 -0.28 -7.41
C VAL A 134 19.36 1.23 -7.12
N PRO A 135 19.75 2.11 -8.05
CA PRO A 135 19.68 3.56 -7.85
C PRO A 135 18.22 4.03 -7.86
N LEU A 136 17.52 3.89 -6.74
CA LEU A 136 16.13 4.31 -6.56
C LEU A 136 16.06 5.78 -6.11
N LYS A 137 14.99 6.47 -6.52
CA LYS A 137 14.70 7.84 -6.10
C LYS A 137 14.42 7.95 -4.60
N ASP A 138 14.95 8.96 -3.92
CA ASP A 138 14.78 9.11 -2.47
C ASP A 138 13.38 9.66 -2.11
N TYR A 139 12.51 8.78 -1.58
CA TYR A 139 11.19 9.14 -1.07
C TYR A 139 11.13 9.34 0.45
N SER A 140 12.22 9.09 1.18
CA SER A 140 12.28 9.16 2.65
C SER A 140 12.03 10.56 3.21
N LYS A 141 12.19 11.61 2.38
CA LYS A 141 12.01 13.01 2.75
C LYS A 141 10.58 13.54 2.57
N ASN A 142 9.70 12.75 1.95
CA ASN A 142 8.32 13.15 1.61
C ASN A 142 7.25 12.62 2.59
N THR A 143 7.65 12.22 3.80
CA THR A 143 6.79 11.78 4.91
C THR A 143 6.17 12.95 5.68
N LYS A 144 5.71 14.00 4.97
CA LYS A 144 4.69 14.86 5.57
C LYS A 144 3.42 14.04 5.65
N HIS A 145 3.04 13.69 6.87
CA HIS A 145 1.80 13.02 7.21
C HIS A 145 0.67 13.57 6.35
N LYS A 146 -0.07 12.69 5.68
CA LYS A 146 -1.37 13.02 5.10
C LYS A 146 -2.36 13.18 6.27
N GLN A 147 -2.16 14.24 7.06
CA GLN A 147 -3.25 14.90 7.75
C GLN A 147 -3.72 15.98 6.78
N GLN A 148 -5.02 15.99 6.50
CA GLN A 148 -5.70 16.88 5.56
C GLN A 148 -5.51 16.52 4.09
N GLU A 149 -6.47 15.80 3.55
CA GLU A 149 -7.34 16.37 2.53
C GLU A 149 -8.76 15.86 2.82
N ARG A 150 -9.72 16.78 2.67
CA ARG A 150 -11.06 16.80 3.28
C ARG A 150 -12.03 15.80 2.68
#